data_AF-A0AAD9H0X8-F1
#
_entry.id   AF-A0AAD9H0X8-F1
#
_cell.length_a   1.000
_cell.length_b   1.000
_cell.length_c   1.000
_cell.angle_alpha   90.00
_cell.angle_beta   90.00
_cell.angle_gamma   90.00
#
_symmetry.space_group_name_H-M   'P 1'
#
loop_
_entity.id
_entity.type
_entity.pdbx_description
1 polymer ?
#
loop_
_entity_poly.entity_id
_entity_poly.type
_entity_poly.pdbx_seq_one_letter_code
_entity_poly.pdbx_strand_id
1 'polypeptide(L)'
;MRIRACNAVNNLLLSVSWEVLGEETVPQIFHNLCALYRNLNREAEAASATATDFSLESSATNDLEVAVTAAMLSALRRSTSESRQLAVSAEDAQLILTCAAQGRSAESRLNAIGMIGCVGKRCSTPAEKEAVGRSLVSRLDDSSLEVVAETLNAVFDVYDDEEFDDTFRALNFLSALERTSSALKSKLKAEQKQLDRALVAHVKETRLNLLRFIKYKKRHL
;
A
#
# COMPACT_ATOMS: atom_id res chain seq x y z
N MET A 1 0.72 -25.09 -1.99
CA MET A 1 1.19 -24.97 -0.59
C MET A 1 1.62 -23.55 -0.21
N ARG A 2 2.39 -22.83 -1.06
CA ARG A 2 2.87 -21.45 -0.80
C ARG A 2 1.79 -20.47 -0.30
N ILE A 3 0.63 -20.40 -0.97
CA ILE A 3 -0.49 -19.51 -0.58
C ILE A 3 -0.96 -19.80 0.86
N ARG A 4 -1.20 -21.08 1.18
CA ARG A 4 -1.65 -21.49 2.53
C ARG A 4 -0.62 -21.14 3.61
N ALA A 5 0.67 -21.30 3.30
CA ALA A 5 1.74 -20.91 4.22
C ALA A 5 1.74 -19.39 4.47
N CYS A 6 1.63 -18.57 3.41
CA CYS A 6 1.54 -17.11 3.55
C CYS A 6 0.32 -16.70 4.37
N ASN A 7 -0.85 -17.31 4.13
CA ASN A 7 -2.06 -17.02 4.89
C ASN A 7 -1.93 -17.45 6.37
N ALA A 8 -1.29 -18.58 6.66
CA ALA A 8 -1.02 -19.00 8.03
C ALA A 8 -0.09 -18.01 8.75
N VAL A 9 1.00 -17.58 8.10
CA VAL A 9 1.91 -16.55 8.62
C VAL A 9 1.18 -15.22 8.83
N ASN A 10 0.36 -14.79 7.86
CA ASN A 10 -0.45 -13.58 7.98
C ASN A 10 -1.34 -13.61 9.22
N ASN A 11 -2.05 -14.72 9.44
CA ASN A 11 -2.93 -14.88 10.60
C ASN A 11 -2.16 -14.84 11.93
N LEU A 12 -0.97 -15.46 11.98
CA LEU A 12 -0.09 -15.37 13.16
C LEU A 12 0.36 -13.93 13.42
N LEU A 13 0.83 -13.21 12.38
CA LEU A 13 1.22 -11.81 12.49
C LEU A 13 0.07 -10.88 12.91
N LEU A 14 -1.18 -11.25 12.63
CA LEU A 14 -2.37 -10.50 13.07
C LEU A 14 -2.82 -10.85 14.49
N SER A 15 -2.49 -12.04 14.98
CA SER A 15 -3.10 -12.57 16.23
C SER A 15 -2.12 -12.69 17.40
N VAL A 16 -0.83 -12.85 17.14
CA VAL A 16 0.20 -13.14 18.17
C VAL A 16 1.03 -11.88 18.45
N SER A 17 1.19 -11.51 19.73
CA SER A 17 1.99 -10.33 20.12
C SER A 17 3.46 -10.45 19.70
N TRP A 18 4.12 -9.32 19.46
CA TRP A 18 5.55 -9.31 19.14
C TRP A 18 6.39 -9.97 20.24
N GLU A 19 6.00 -9.76 21.50
CA GLU A 19 6.64 -10.37 22.67
C GLU A 19 6.68 -11.90 22.59
N VAL A 20 5.59 -12.51 22.12
CA VAL A 20 5.49 -13.98 21.99
C VAL A 20 6.24 -14.47 20.75
N LEU A 21 6.24 -13.69 19.67
CA LEU A 21 6.98 -14.04 18.45
C LEU A 21 8.49 -13.94 18.65
N GLY A 22 8.95 -13.04 19.52
CA GLY A 22 10.35 -12.75 19.75
C GLY A 22 10.89 -11.66 18.83
N GLU A 23 11.93 -10.96 19.31
CA GLU A 23 12.45 -9.73 18.71
C GLU A 23 12.93 -9.90 17.26
N GLU A 24 13.62 -10.98 16.97
CA GLU A 24 14.22 -11.25 15.66
C GLU A 24 13.26 -11.94 14.68
N THR A 25 12.16 -12.49 15.19
CA THR A 25 11.27 -13.35 14.40
C THR A 25 10.47 -12.54 13.38
N VAL A 26 9.88 -11.40 13.78
CA VAL A 26 9.08 -10.58 12.84
C VAL A 26 9.97 -9.95 11.75
N PRO A 27 11.14 -9.37 12.05
CA PRO A 27 12.09 -8.94 11.03
C PRO A 27 12.49 -10.06 10.06
N GLN A 28 12.82 -11.25 10.58
CA GLN A 28 13.21 -12.39 9.74
C GLN A 28 12.05 -12.88 8.85
N ILE A 29 10.83 -12.93 9.39
CA ILE A 29 9.62 -13.26 8.62
C ILE A 29 9.41 -12.24 7.51
N PHE A 30 9.48 -10.94 7.81
CA PHE A 30 9.31 -9.89 6.82
C PHE A 30 10.35 -10.00 5.70
N HIS A 31 11.63 -10.17 6.05
CA HIS A 31 12.69 -10.36 5.06
C HIS A 31 12.45 -11.58 4.15
N ASN A 32 12.03 -12.71 4.74
CA ASN A 32 11.72 -13.92 3.98
C ASN A 32 10.50 -13.74 3.06
N LEU A 33 9.49 -12.97 3.48
CA LEU A 33 8.33 -12.63 2.64
C LEU A 33 8.73 -11.73 1.46
N CYS A 34 9.60 -10.74 1.69
CA CYS A 34 10.16 -9.90 0.62
C CYS A 34 10.97 -10.74 -0.38
N ALA A 35 11.80 -11.67 0.10
CA ALA A 35 12.54 -12.59 -0.75
C ALA A 35 11.61 -13.50 -1.59
N LEU A 36 10.53 -14.01 -0.97
CA LEU A 36 9.52 -14.78 -1.68
C LEU A 36 8.84 -13.94 -2.78
N TYR A 37 8.48 -12.70 -2.48
CA TYR A 37 7.83 -11.82 -3.45
C TYR A 37 8.77 -11.44 -4.62
N ARG A 38 10.07 -11.19 -4.33
CA ARG A 38 11.09 -11.02 -5.38
C ARG A 38 11.20 -12.23 -6.30
N ASN A 39 11.22 -13.43 -5.73
CA ASN A 39 11.28 -14.66 -6.51
C ASN A 39 10.03 -14.84 -7.37
N LEU A 40 8.84 -14.53 -6.82
CA LEU A 40 7.59 -14.55 -7.57
C LEU A 40 7.64 -13.63 -8.80
N ASN A 41 8.17 -12.41 -8.64
CA ASN A 41 8.27 -11.47 -9.76
C ASN A 41 9.27 -11.95 -10.83
N ARG A 42 10.41 -12.52 -10.43
CA ARG A 42 11.36 -13.14 -11.37
C ARG A 42 10.76 -14.33 -12.12
N GLU A 43 10.03 -15.20 -11.42
CA GLU A 43 9.31 -16.34 -12.00
C GLU A 43 8.29 -15.85 -13.06
N ALA A 44 7.54 -14.79 -12.74
CA ALA A 44 6.56 -14.21 -13.65
C ALA A 44 7.20 -13.50 -14.87
N GLU A 45 8.29 -12.76 -14.68
CA GLU A 45 9.05 -12.13 -15.76
C GLU A 45 9.61 -13.18 -16.73
N ALA A 46 10.21 -14.25 -16.21
CA ALA A 46 10.71 -15.36 -17.02
C ALA A 46 9.59 -16.04 -17.81
N ALA A 47 8.44 -16.31 -17.16
CA ALA A 47 7.28 -16.89 -17.83
C ALA A 47 6.76 -15.99 -18.96
N SER A 48 6.67 -14.67 -18.73
CA SER A 48 6.20 -13.69 -19.72
C SER A 48 7.09 -13.61 -20.96
N ALA A 49 8.40 -13.82 -20.82
CA ALA A 49 9.35 -13.85 -21.95
C ALA A 49 9.17 -15.10 -22.83
N THR A 50 8.49 -16.14 -22.33
CA THR A 50 8.31 -17.43 -23.01
C THR A 50 6.87 -17.74 -23.43
N ALA A 51 5.89 -16.92 -23.03
CA ALA A 51 4.47 -17.27 -23.14
C ALA A 51 3.85 -16.93 -24.51
N THR A 52 3.40 -17.97 -25.21
CA THR A 52 2.36 -17.91 -26.25
C THR A 52 0.98 -18.16 -25.62
N ASP A 53 0.11 -17.15 -25.70
CA ASP A 53 -1.35 -17.11 -25.53
C ASP A 53 -2.03 -18.00 -24.46
N PHE A 54 -2.53 -17.33 -23.40
CA PHE A 54 -3.45 -17.77 -22.34
C PHE A 54 -3.00 -18.90 -21.37
N SER A 55 -2.58 -18.52 -20.14
CA SER A 55 -2.18 -19.46 -19.06
C SER A 55 -3.01 -19.30 -17.78
N LEU A 56 -3.48 -20.43 -17.25
CA LEU A 56 -4.13 -20.61 -15.94
C LEU A 56 -3.22 -20.18 -14.76
N GLU A 57 -1.91 -20.09 -14.98
CA GLU A 57 -0.92 -19.69 -13.99
C GLU A 57 -1.10 -18.24 -13.52
N SER A 58 -1.77 -17.40 -14.31
CA SER A 58 -2.05 -16.00 -13.96
C SER A 58 -2.86 -15.89 -12.65
N SER A 59 -3.89 -16.73 -12.47
CA SER A 59 -4.73 -16.66 -11.26
C SER A 59 -3.99 -17.08 -10.00
N ALA A 60 -3.27 -18.20 -10.03
CA ALA A 60 -2.53 -18.69 -8.86
C ALA A 60 -1.37 -17.77 -8.48
N THR A 61 -0.74 -17.13 -9.47
CA THR A 61 0.31 -16.12 -9.27
C THR A 61 -0.26 -14.88 -8.59
N ASN A 62 -1.44 -14.41 -9.03
CA ASN A 62 -2.12 -13.28 -8.41
C ASN A 62 -2.52 -13.59 -6.96
N ASP A 63 -3.09 -14.77 -6.70
CA ASP A 63 -3.47 -15.19 -5.34
C ASP A 63 -2.26 -15.27 -4.40
N LEU A 64 -1.12 -15.74 -4.92
CA LEU A 64 0.13 -15.77 -4.16
C LEU A 64 0.69 -14.38 -3.90
N GLU A 65 0.64 -13.47 -4.88
CA GLU A 65 1.02 -12.07 -4.70
C GLU A 65 0.17 -11.41 -3.60
N VAL A 66 -1.15 -11.63 -3.62
CA VAL A 66 -2.04 -11.11 -2.58
C VAL A 66 -1.69 -11.68 -1.21
N ALA A 67 -1.49 -12.99 -1.11
CA ALA A 67 -1.18 -13.65 0.16
C ALA A 67 0.17 -13.18 0.75
N VAL A 68 1.21 -13.02 -0.08
CA VAL A 68 2.53 -12.58 0.40
C VAL A 68 2.51 -11.09 0.78
N THR A 69 1.87 -10.23 -0.02
CA THR A 69 1.78 -8.79 0.27
C THR A 69 0.92 -8.51 1.51
N ALA A 70 -0.14 -9.29 1.75
CA ALA A 70 -0.94 -9.20 2.97
C ALA A 70 -0.11 -9.55 4.21
N ALA A 71 0.68 -10.62 4.15
CA ALA A 71 1.56 -11.01 5.25
C ALA A 71 2.66 -9.95 5.52
N MET A 72 3.25 -9.37 4.46
CA MET A 72 4.21 -8.28 4.58
C MET A 72 3.59 -7.05 5.27
N LEU A 73 2.38 -6.68 4.84
CA LEU A 73 1.64 -5.58 5.46
C LEU A 73 1.34 -5.85 6.93
N SER A 74 0.90 -7.06 7.28
CA SER A 74 0.62 -7.43 8.67
C SER A 74 1.86 -7.32 9.55
N ALA A 75 3.05 -7.70 9.06
CA ALA A 75 4.30 -7.49 9.80
C ALA A 75 4.60 -6.01 10.06
N LEU A 76 4.38 -5.14 9.05
CA LEU A 76 4.61 -3.70 9.20
C LEU A 76 3.57 -3.03 10.11
N ARG A 77 2.27 -3.33 9.94
CA ARG A 77 1.20 -2.84 10.82
C ARG A 77 1.43 -3.23 12.26
N ARG A 78 1.85 -4.48 12.49
CA ARG A 78 2.23 -5.01 13.80
C ARG A 78 3.37 -4.20 14.43
N SER A 79 4.41 -3.90 13.64
CA SER A 79 5.52 -3.07 14.11
C SER A 79 5.03 -1.70 14.57
N THR A 80 4.18 -1.05 13.76
CA THR A 80 3.61 0.25 14.07
C THR A 80 2.70 0.21 15.30
N SER A 81 1.83 -0.80 15.45
CA SER A 81 0.91 -0.90 16.58
C SER A 81 1.62 -1.09 17.92
N GLU A 82 2.76 -1.78 17.91
CA GLU A 82 3.56 -2.03 19.12
C GLU A 82 4.68 -1.00 19.30
N SER A 83 4.66 0.10 18.53
CA SER A 83 5.69 1.16 18.55
C SER A 83 7.12 0.64 18.31
N ARG A 84 7.24 -0.45 17.56
CA ARG A 84 8.51 -1.07 17.16
C ARG A 84 8.83 -0.68 15.72
N GLN A 85 10.07 -0.28 15.47
CA GLN A 85 10.49 0.11 14.13
C GLN A 85 11.09 -1.10 13.41
N LEU A 86 10.25 -1.86 12.69
CA LEU A 86 10.76 -2.88 11.77
C LEU A 86 11.59 -2.20 10.68
N ALA A 87 12.86 -2.58 10.55
CA ALA A 87 13.75 -2.05 9.53
C ALA A 87 13.30 -2.53 8.14
N VAL A 88 13.22 -1.58 7.21
CA VAL A 88 12.93 -1.85 5.79
C VAL A 88 14.17 -1.47 5.00
N SER A 89 14.79 -2.45 4.33
CA SER A 89 15.96 -2.18 3.48
C SER A 89 15.56 -1.35 2.26
N ALA A 90 16.51 -0.66 1.64
CA ALA A 90 16.24 0.09 0.41
C ALA A 90 15.71 -0.81 -0.73
N GLU A 91 16.19 -2.05 -0.82
CA GLU A 91 15.71 -3.03 -1.78
C GLU A 91 14.25 -3.43 -1.52
N ASP A 92 13.89 -3.67 -0.26
CA ASP A 92 12.53 -4.03 0.12
C ASP A 92 11.58 -2.83 -0.02
N ALA A 93 12.05 -1.61 0.24
CA ALA A 93 11.29 -0.39 -0.02
C ALA A 93 10.99 -0.23 -1.51
N GLN A 94 11.99 -0.43 -2.38
CA GLN A 94 11.79 -0.39 -3.82
C GLN A 94 10.80 -1.46 -4.29
N LEU A 95 10.85 -2.66 -3.69
CA LEU A 95 9.92 -3.73 -3.98
C LEU A 95 8.47 -3.35 -3.64
N ILE A 96 8.24 -2.70 -2.49
CA ILE A 96 6.93 -2.18 -2.07
C ILE A 96 6.44 -1.09 -3.05
N LEU A 97 7.29 -0.14 -3.41
CA LEU A 97 6.96 0.94 -4.33
C LEU A 97 6.57 0.40 -5.72
N THR A 98 7.31 -0.59 -6.22
CA THR A 98 6.99 -1.28 -7.48
C THR A 98 5.66 -2.03 -7.37
N CYS A 99 5.38 -2.70 -6.25
CA CYS A 99 4.09 -3.37 -6.02
C CYS A 99 2.91 -2.39 -6.04
N ALA A 100 3.04 -1.22 -5.39
CA ALA A 100 2.01 -0.19 -5.45
C ALA A 100 1.77 0.31 -6.89
N ALA A 101 2.83 0.44 -7.68
CA ALA A 101 2.75 0.91 -9.07
C ALA A 101 2.24 -0.15 -10.06
N GLN A 102 2.56 -1.42 -9.85
CA GLN A 102 2.43 -2.48 -10.87
C GLN A 102 1.75 -3.77 -10.36
N GLY A 103 1.24 -3.77 -9.14
CA GLY A 103 0.55 -4.92 -8.55
C GLY A 103 -0.59 -5.42 -9.44
N ARG A 104 -0.62 -6.74 -9.63
CA ARG A 104 -1.48 -7.43 -10.61
C ARG A 104 -2.95 -7.38 -10.22
N SER A 105 -3.24 -7.33 -8.92
CA SER A 105 -4.59 -7.22 -8.37
C SER A 105 -4.78 -5.90 -7.61
N ALA A 106 -6.03 -5.50 -7.40
CA ALA A 106 -6.31 -4.32 -6.59
C ALA A 106 -5.87 -4.54 -5.14
N GLU A 107 -6.02 -5.76 -4.63
CA GLU A 107 -5.68 -6.17 -3.28
C GLU A 107 -4.17 -6.12 -3.03
N SER A 108 -3.33 -6.49 -4.00
CA SER A 108 -1.87 -6.39 -3.83
C SER A 108 -1.41 -4.93 -3.83
N ARG A 109 -1.98 -4.09 -4.70
CA ARG A 109 -1.74 -2.64 -4.68
C ARG A 109 -2.22 -2.01 -3.37
N LEU A 110 -3.40 -2.41 -2.88
CA LEU A 110 -3.95 -1.98 -1.60
C LEU A 110 -2.98 -2.32 -0.46
N ASN A 111 -2.50 -3.57 -0.43
CA ASN A 111 -1.54 -4.01 0.58
C ASN A 111 -0.25 -3.18 0.51
N ALA A 112 0.28 -2.94 -0.68
CA ALA A 112 1.50 -2.15 -0.88
C ALA A 112 1.34 -0.68 -0.44
N ILE A 113 0.19 -0.06 -0.74
CA ILE A 113 -0.11 1.29 -0.28
C ILE A 113 -0.25 1.33 1.25
N GLY A 114 -0.89 0.33 1.86
CA GLY A 114 -0.93 0.19 3.32
C GLY A 114 0.47 0.06 3.93
N MET A 115 1.40 -0.63 3.25
CA MET A 115 2.80 -0.73 3.68
C MET A 115 3.48 0.64 3.64
N ILE A 116 3.27 1.40 2.55
CA ILE A 116 3.75 2.78 2.42
C ILE A 116 3.18 3.66 3.53
N GLY A 117 1.89 3.54 3.87
CA GLY A 117 1.30 4.26 5.01
C GLY A 117 1.97 3.96 6.35
N CYS A 118 2.39 2.71 6.57
CA CYS A 118 3.05 2.30 7.82
C CYS A 118 4.48 2.86 7.98
N VAL A 119 5.22 3.04 6.87
CA VAL A 119 6.66 3.37 6.93
C VAL A 119 7.03 4.67 6.22
N GLY A 120 6.13 5.32 5.49
CA GLY A 120 6.43 6.48 4.65
C GLY A 120 6.93 7.69 5.46
N LYS A 121 6.48 7.86 6.71
CA LYS A 121 7.02 8.88 7.62
C LYS A 121 8.48 8.66 8.02
N ARG A 122 9.01 7.44 7.83
CA ARG A 122 10.39 7.09 8.19
C ARG A 122 11.40 7.53 7.12
N CYS A 123 10.93 8.02 5.98
CA CYS A 123 11.79 8.56 4.92
C CYS A 123 12.60 9.76 5.42
N SER A 124 13.92 9.66 5.33
CA SER A 124 14.84 10.66 5.90
C SER A 124 15.47 11.53 4.82
N THR A 125 15.58 11.03 3.59
CA THR A 125 16.19 11.76 2.48
C THR A 125 15.15 12.36 1.54
N PRO A 126 15.45 13.48 0.86
CA PRO A 126 14.55 14.05 -0.15
C PRO A 126 14.17 13.06 -1.25
N ALA A 127 15.11 12.20 -1.67
CA ALA A 127 14.88 11.19 -2.70
C ALA A 127 13.87 10.12 -2.25
N GLU A 128 13.95 9.65 -1.01
CA GLU A 128 12.98 8.70 -0.45
C GLU A 128 11.59 9.32 -0.34
N LYS A 129 11.50 10.56 0.18
CA LYS A 129 10.24 11.30 0.30
C LYS A 129 9.58 11.49 -1.08
N GLU A 130 10.38 11.87 -2.08
CA GLU A 130 9.90 12.03 -3.45
C GLU A 130 9.43 10.70 -4.06
N ALA A 131 10.17 9.60 -3.86
CA ALA A 131 9.78 8.28 -4.38
C ALA A 131 8.44 7.80 -3.79
N VAL A 132 8.27 7.94 -2.46
CA VAL A 132 6.99 7.66 -1.78
C VAL A 132 5.89 8.58 -2.32
N GLY A 133 6.16 9.88 -2.44
CA GLY A 133 5.19 10.85 -2.93
C GLY A 133 4.71 10.55 -4.35
N ARG A 134 5.63 10.25 -5.27
CA ARG A 134 5.30 9.87 -6.66
C ARG A 134 4.47 8.60 -6.71
N SER A 135 4.80 7.60 -5.90
CA SER A 135 4.03 6.36 -5.81
C SER A 135 2.59 6.64 -5.36
N LEU A 136 2.39 7.41 -4.30
CA LEU A 136 1.05 7.77 -3.80
C LEU A 136 0.27 8.62 -4.81
N VAL A 137 0.86 9.66 -5.40
CA VAL A 137 0.17 10.49 -6.41
C VAL A 137 -0.31 9.66 -7.59
N SER A 138 0.50 8.70 -8.04
CA SER A 138 0.17 7.82 -9.17
C SER A 138 -0.98 6.84 -8.90
N ARG A 139 -1.43 6.71 -7.65
CA ARG A 139 -2.55 5.85 -7.23
C ARG A 139 -3.82 6.61 -6.86
N LEU A 140 -3.78 7.93 -6.90
CA LEU A 140 -4.96 8.77 -6.66
C LEU A 140 -6.03 8.67 -7.76
N ASP A 141 -5.72 8.02 -8.89
CA ASP A 141 -6.61 7.75 -10.03
C ASP A 141 -6.81 6.25 -10.31
N ASP A 142 -6.54 5.38 -9.33
CA ASP A 142 -6.67 3.92 -9.49
C ASP A 142 -8.09 3.47 -9.89
N SER A 143 -8.16 2.36 -10.63
CA SER A 143 -9.42 1.75 -11.06
C SER A 143 -10.23 1.17 -9.91
N SER A 144 -9.61 0.85 -8.76
CA SER A 144 -10.31 0.44 -7.54
C SER A 144 -10.54 1.62 -6.61
N LEU A 145 -11.80 1.84 -6.20
CA LEU A 145 -12.15 2.84 -5.17
C LEU A 145 -11.49 2.56 -3.82
N GLU A 146 -11.26 1.28 -3.50
CA GLU A 146 -10.61 0.86 -2.26
C GLU A 146 -9.14 1.27 -2.27
N VAL A 147 -8.43 1.05 -3.39
CA VAL A 147 -7.03 1.48 -3.54
C VAL A 147 -6.91 3.00 -3.46
N VAL A 148 -7.83 3.75 -4.09
CA VAL A 148 -7.85 5.22 -3.96
C VAL A 148 -8.07 5.64 -2.51
N ALA A 149 -8.99 4.99 -1.79
CA ALA A 149 -9.29 5.33 -0.40
C ALA A 149 -8.09 5.06 0.53
N GLU A 150 -7.43 3.91 0.39
CA GLU A 150 -6.22 3.59 1.17
C GLU A 150 -5.06 4.52 0.80
N THR A 151 -4.93 4.89 -0.47
CA THR A 151 -3.92 5.87 -0.92
C THR A 151 -4.12 7.21 -0.25
N LEU A 152 -5.37 7.67 -0.14
CA LEU A 152 -5.70 8.91 0.56
C LEU A 152 -5.37 8.82 2.05
N ASN A 153 -5.67 7.70 2.72
CA ASN A 153 -5.28 7.49 4.12
C ASN A 153 -3.76 7.52 4.29
N ALA A 154 -3.01 6.82 3.43
CA ALA A 154 -1.56 6.86 3.45
C ALA A 154 -1.01 8.27 3.19
N VAL A 155 -1.66 9.08 2.34
CA VAL A 155 -1.30 10.51 2.18
C VAL A 155 -1.56 11.30 3.44
N PHE A 156 -2.70 11.09 4.11
CA PHE A 156 -3.00 11.78 5.37
C PHE A 156 -1.99 11.43 6.44
N ASP A 157 -1.64 10.14 6.54
CA ASP A 157 -0.65 9.67 7.48
C ASP A 157 0.69 10.31 7.12
N VAL A 158 1.27 10.07 5.94
CA VAL A 158 2.63 10.51 5.61
C VAL A 158 2.80 12.04 5.60
N TYR A 159 1.80 12.80 5.18
CA TYR A 159 1.89 14.25 4.96
C TYR A 159 1.14 15.07 6.01
N ASP A 160 0.85 14.53 7.20
CA ASP A 160 0.37 15.35 8.32
C ASP A 160 1.48 16.23 8.94
N ASP A 161 2.75 15.88 8.72
CA ASP A 161 3.93 16.59 9.21
C ASP A 161 4.43 17.65 8.20
N GLU A 162 4.90 18.78 8.72
CA GLU A 162 5.47 19.90 7.95
C GLU A 162 6.81 19.51 7.28
N GLU A 163 7.52 18.49 7.80
CA GLU A 163 8.78 18.00 7.23
C GLU A 163 8.63 17.40 5.81
N PHE A 164 7.39 17.15 5.37
CA PHE A 164 7.04 16.65 4.05
C PHE A 164 6.43 17.72 3.12
N ASP A 165 6.29 18.97 3.59
CA ASP A 165 5.61 20.03 2.84
C ASP A 165 6.34 20.42 1.55
N ASP A 166 7.67 20.39 1.54
CA ASP A 166 8.46 20.69 0.33
C ASP A 166 8.20 19.66 -0.77
N THR A 167 8.20 18.37 -0.44
CA THR A 167 7.84 17.30 -1.36
C THR A 167 6.36 17.41 -1.78
N PHE A 168 5.48 17.76 -0.85
CA PHE A 168 4.06 17.95 -1.13
C PHE A 168 3.81 19.05 -2.18
N ARG A 169 4.50 20.20 -2.05
CA ARG A 169 4.46 21.30 -3.01
C ARG A 169 5.08 20.89 -4.34
N ALA A 170 6.28 20.30 -4.32
CA ALA A 170 7.02 19.92 -5.53
C ALA A 170 6.24 18.95 -6.43
N LEU A 171 5.46 18.04 -5.83
CA LEU A 171 4.64 17.06 -6.55
C LEU A 171 3.21 17.52 -6.84
N ASN A 172 2.86 18.79 -6.55
CA ASN A 172 1.53 19.35 -6.76
C ASN A 172 0.40 18.50 -6.13
N PHE A 173 0.64 17.97 -4.93
CA PHE A 173 -0.33 17.12 -4.23
C PHE A 173 -1.67 17.82 -4.04
N LEU A 174 -1.68 19.12 -3.69
CA LEU A 174 -2.93 19.85 -3.45
C LEU A 174 -3.88 19.78 -4.65
N SER A 175 -3.36 20.07 -5.85
CA SER A 175 -4.15 20.00 -7.08
C SER A 175 -4.53 18.56 -7.43
N ALA A 176 -3.69 17.57 -7.14
CA ALA A 176 -4.03 16.16 -7.32
C ALA A 176 -5.20 15.75 -6.40
N LEU A 177 -5.14 16.10 -5.11
CA LEU A 177 -6.15 15.81 -4.11
C LEU A 177 -7.51 16.47 -4.42
N GLU A 178 -7.52 17.70 -4.94
CA GLU A 178 -8.75 18.38 -5.37
C GLU A 178 -9.42 17.68 -6.56
N ARG A 179 -8.63 17.26 -7.55
CA ARG A 179 -9.13 16.46 -8.68
C ARG A 179 -9.70 15.13 -8.20
N THR A 180 -8.95 14.42 -7.35
CA THR A 180 -9.37 13.13 -6.78
C THR A 180 -10.64 13.27 -5.95
N SER A 181 -10.82 14.32 -5.15
CA SER A 181 -12.05 14.56 -4.40
C SER A 181 -13.30 14.63 -5.30
N SER A 182 -13.16 15.26 -6.46
CA SER A 182 -14.22 15.38 -7.46
C SER A 182 -14.47 14.05 -8.18
N ALA A 183 -13.41 13.37 -8.62
CA ALA A 183 -13.48 12.07 -9.27
C ALA A 183 -14.09 11.00 -8.35
N LEU A 184 -13.63 10.93 -7.10
CA LEU A 184 -14.10 9.99 -6.08
C LEU A 184 -15.60 10.15 -5.80
N LYS A 185 -16.09 11.39 -5.72
CA LYS A 185 -17.52 11.69 -5.56
C LYS A 185 -18.34 11.11 -6.72
N SER A 186 -17.89 11.37 -7.95
CA SER A 186 -18.60 10.96 -9.16
C SER A 186 -18.62 9.43 -9.30
N LYS A 187 -17.45 8.80 -9.11
CA LYS A 187 -17.29 7.36 -9.20
C LYS A 187 -18.08 6.60 -8.13
N LEU A 188 -18.00 7.06 -6.87
CA LEU A 188 -18.82 6.49 -5.80
C LEU A 188 -20.31 6.57 -6.11
N LYS A 189 -20.80 7.70 -6.65
CA LYS A 189 -22.22 7.84 -7.01
C LYS A 189 -22.65 6.84 -8.10
N ALA A 190 -21.76 6.55 -9.06
CA ALA A 190 -22.02 5.60 -10.14
C ALA A 190 -22.03 4.15 -9.65
N GLU A 191 -21.07 3.79 -8.79
CA GLU A 191 -20.79 2.40 -8.41
C GLU A 191 -21.44 1.98 -7.08
N GLN A 192 -21.88 2.90 -6.22
CA GLN A 192 -22.34 2.61 -4.84
C GLN A 192 -23.38 1.51 -4.68
N LYS A 193 -24.18 1.20 -5.71
CA LYS A 193 -25.21 0.15 -5.64
C LYS A 193 -24.62 -1.26 -5.79
N GLN A 194 -23.43 -1.37 -6.36
CA GLN A 194 -22.72 -2.62 -6.65
C GLN A 194 -21.64 -2.93 -5.60
N LEU A 195 -21.25 -1.93 -4.82
CA LEU A 195 -20.21 -2.03 -3.80
C LEU A 195 -20.79 -2.51 -2.47
N ASP A 196 -19.93 -3.16 -1.68
CA ASP A 196 -20.26 -3.49 -0.30
C ASP A 196 -20.55 -2.23 0.54
N ARG A 197 -21.47 -2.36 1.50
CA ARG A 197 -21.90 -1.23 2.35
C ARG A 197 -20.77 -0.70 3.22
N ALA A 198 -19.89 -1.55 3.72
CA ALA A 198 -18.74 -1.13 4.53
C ALA A 198 -17.75 -0.36 3.66
N LEU A 199 -17.47 -0.84 2.44
CA LEU A 199 -16.62 -0.11 1.50
C LEU A 199 -17.21 1.26 1.14
N VAL A 200 -18.52 1.35 0.87
CA VAL A 200 -19.19 2.64 0.62
C VAL A 200 -19.07 3.59 1.81
N ALA A 201 -19.23 3.09 3.03
CA ALA A 201 -19.07 3.89 4.23
C ALA A 201 -17.63 4.39 4.39
N HIS A 202 -16.65 3.51 4.21
CA HIS A 202 -15.23 3.83 4.29
C HIS A 202 -14.85 4.90 3.27
N VAL A 203 -15.22 4.76 1.99
CA VAL A 203 -14.92 5.76 0.95
C VAL A 203 -15.55 7.12 1.27
N LYS A 204 -16.76 7.14 1.85
CA LYS A 204 -17.41 8.40 2.27
C LYS A 204 -16.66 9.09 3.41
N GLU A 205 -16.21 8.31 4.39
CA GLU A 205 -15.39 8.81 5.50
C GLU A 205 -14.05 9.36 4.98
N THR A 206 -13.33 8.60 4.16
CA THR A 206 -12.07 9.04 3.56
C THR A 206 -12.26 10.32 2.76
N ARG A 207 -13.36 10.44 2.00
CA ARG A 207 -13.68 11.68 1.26
C ARG A 207 -13.93 12.87 2.20
N LEU A 208 -14.59 12.66 3.33
CA LEU A 208 -14.79 13.71 4.32
C LEU A 208 -13.44 14.17 4.90
N ASN A 209 -12.55 13.23 5.22
CA ASN A 209 -11.21 13.51 5.69
C ASN A 209 -10.37 14.23 4.64
N LEU A 210 -10.48 13.85 3.36
CA LEU A 210 -9.84 14.54 2.24
C LEU A 210 -10.21 16.03 2.18
N LEU A 211 -11.51 16.35 2.31
CA LEU A 211 -11.96 17.74 2.29
C LEU A 211 -11.39 18.56 3.47
N ARG A 212 -11.29 17.94 4.65
CA ARG A 212 -10.68 18.56 5.83
C ARG A 212 -9.17 18.76 5.62
N PHE A 213 -8.49 17.75 5.10
CA PHE A 213 -7.06 17.78 4.83
C PHE A 213 -6.69 18.83 3.77
N ILE A 214 -7.42 18.91 2.66
CA ILE A 214 -7.25 19.98 1.64
C ILE A 214 -7.41 21.36 2.28
N LYS A 215 -8.46 21.56 3.08
CA LYS A 215 -8.69 22.83 3.77
C LYS A 215 -7.55 23.19 4.72
N TYR A 216 -7.03 22.20 5.45
CA TYR A 216 -5.89 22.37 6.35
C TYR A 216 -4.63 22.75 5.57
N LYS A 217 -4.27 21.99 4.53
CA LYS A 217 -3.06 22.25 3.73
C LYS A 217 -3.13 23.60 3.00
N LYS A 218 -4.29 24.04 2.51
CA LYS A 218 -4.46 25.40 1.96
C LYS A 218 -4.16 26.54 2.93
N ARG A 219 -4.25 26.29 4.24
CA ARG A 219 -4.03 27.31 5.27
C ARG A 219 -2.57 27.36 5.72
N HIS A 220 -1.85 26.24 5.65
CA HIS A 220 -0.53 26.09 6.27
C HIS A 220 0.61 25.80 5.29
N LEU A 221 0.31 25.50 4.01
CA LEU A 221 1.31 25.43 2.94
C LEU A 221 1.62 26.79 2.33
#